data_AF-A0A8S3SMS7-F1
#
_entry.id   AF-A0A8S3SMS7-F1
#
_cell.length_a   1.000
_cell.length_b   1.000
_cell.length_c   1.000
_cell.angle_alpha   90.00
_cell.angle_beta   90.00
_cell.angle_gamma   90.00
#
_symmetry.space_group_name_H-M   'P 1'
#
loop_
_entity.id
_entity.type
_entity.pdbx_description
1 polymer ?
#
loop_
_entity_poly.entity_id
_entity_poly.type
_entity_poly.pdbx_seq_one_letter_code
_entity_poly.pdbx_strand_id
1 'polypeptide(L)'
;MSLSNLKRNGYTILTVIDAKQIKEYYKSERKTMYIVDDVCGNFTANQARLDEWKKSKTDIEEILQSGNCKLVLTCRLQVFQDQGFENLKTFKTCICNITSTDLSLTYEEKEQMTTEYFGEHAIKALAQLVKYDFLPLLCKLYLVLRNDRQFKLEKFLNEPFSFYEEDLTCMKNDCKEGKYKYCALLLLVLFNNKLEEKHLTGKDPKVEKIIEDIIKNV
;
A
#
# COMPACT_ATOMS: atom_id res chain seq x y z
N MET A 1 16.90 10.48 8.06
CA MET A 1 17.39 11.60 7.22
C MET A 1 16.17 12.27 6.58
N SER A 2 15.92 13.56 6.81
CA SER A 2 14.69 14.23 6.31
C SER A 2 14.80 14.66 4.84
N LEU A 3 13.67 14.75 4.13
CA LEU A 3 13.60 15.23 2.74
C LEU A 3 14.19 16.64 2.59
N SER A 4 14.03 17.48 3.61
CA SER A 4 14.61 18.82 3.67
C SER A 4 16.14 18.80 3.79
N ASN A 5 16.73 17.81 4.46
CA ASN A 5 18.19 17.63 4.50
C ASN A 5 18.72 17.16 3.14
N LEU A 6 18.03 16.26 2.45
CA LEU A 6 18.41 15.80 1.11
C LEU A 6 18.42 16.93 0.09
N LYS A 7 17.39 17.78 0.08
CA LYS A 7 17.34 18.98 -0.78
C LYS A 7 18.52 19.92 -0.49
N ARG A 8 18.87 20.15 0.78
CA ARG A 8 20.03 20.97 1.17
C ARG A 8 21.35 20.36 0.70
N ASN A 9 21.44 19.04 0.59
CA ASN A 9 22.61 18.32 0.06
C ASN A 9 22.61 18.23 -1.49
N GLY A 10 21.75 19.01 -2.16
CA GLY A 10 21.70 19.13 -3.62
C GLY A 10 20.89 18.05 -4.33
N TYR A 11 20.15 17.19 -3.61
CA TYR A 11 19.30 16.18 -4.24
C TYR A 11 18.02 16.80 -4.81
N THR A 12 17.78 16.54 -6.09
CA THR A 12 16.44 16.66 -6.69
C THR A 12 15.65 15.42 -6.31
N ILE A 13 14.42 15.59 -5.83
CA ILE A 13 13.54 14.47 -5.44
C ILE A 13 12.50 14.31 -6.54
N LEU A 14 12.45 13.14 -7.15
CA LEU A 14 11.51 12.80 -8.22
C LEU A 14 10.67 11.59 -7.79
N THR A 15 9.36 11.76 -7.79
CA THR A 15 8.43 10.63 -7.69
C THR A 15 8.26 10.06 -9.10
N VAL A 16 8.48 8.77 -9.26
CA VAL A 16 8.34 8.06 -10.53
C VAL A 16 7.37 6.89 -10.37
N ILE A 17 6.68 6.56 -11.45
CA ILE A 17 5.59 5.57 -11.50
C ILE A 17 6.16 4.17 -11.73
N ASP A 18 7.22 4.05 -12.53
CA ASP A 18 7.82 2.78 -12.93
C ASP A 18 9.35 2.88 -13.10
N ALA A 19 9.94 1.72 -13.40
CA ALA A 19 11.38 1.56 -13.55
C ALA A 19 11.95 2.30 -14.78
N LYS A 20 11.18 2.46 -15.86
CA LYS A 20 11.65 3.12 -17.10
C LYS A 20 11.92 4.60 -16.87
N GLN A 21 11.04 5.24 -16.12
CA GLN A 21 11.18 6.67 -15.81
C GLN A 21 12.48 7.00 -15.07
N ILE A 22 13.04 6.07 -14.30
CA ILE A 22 14.35 6.26 -13.66
C ILE A 22 15.44 6.46 -14.72
N LYS A 23 15.42 5.64 -15.77
CA LYS A 23 16.38 5.73 -16.88
C LYS A 23 16.14 7.00 -17.71
N GLU A 24 14.88 7.31 -18.02
CA GLU A 24 14.52 8.50 -18.81
C GLU A 24 14.88 9.81 -18.12
N TYR A 25 14.75 9.86 -16.79
CA TYR A 25 15.02 11.08 -16.01
C TYR A 25 16.45 11.16 -15.49
N TYR A 26 17.26 10.12 -15.69
CA TYR A 26 18.64 10.10 -15.26
C TYR A 26 19.48 11.17 -15.95
N LYS A 27 20.22 11.93 -15.12
CA LYS A 27 21.19 12.92 -15.54
C LYS A 27 22.44 12.75 -14.67
N SER A 28 23.54 12.33 -15.28
CA SER A 28 24.78 11.96 -14.59
C SER A 28 25.32 13.05 -13.66
N GLU A 29 25.17 14.30 -14.08
CA GLU A 29 25.64 15.51 -13.40
C GLU A 29 24.71 15.99 -12.27
N ARG A 30 23.56 15.34 -12.05
CA ARG A 30 22.59 15.76 -11.03
C ARG A 30 22.43 14.72 -9.94
N LYS A 31 22.49 15.19 -8.68
CA LYS A 31 22.10 14.36 -7.55
C LYS A 31 20.58 14.17 -7.55
N THR A 32 20.13 12.93 -7.64
CA THR A 32 18.70 12.62 -7.77
C THR A 32 18.29 11.53 -6.80
N MET A 33 17.16 11.72 -6.13
CA MET A 33 16.50 10.67 -5.35
C MET A 33 15.19 10.33 -6.04
N TYR A 34 15.08 9.09 -6.49
CA TYR A 34 13.85 8.53 -7.05
C TYR A 34 13.02 7.91 -5.95
N ILE A 35 11.73 8.26 -5.90
CA ILE A 35 10.74 7.67 -5.00
C ILE A 35 9.74 6.91 -5.87
N VAL A 36 9.63 5.61 -5.65
CA VAL A 36 8.60 4.78 -6.28
C VAL A 36 7.63 4.37 -5.19
N ASP A 37 6.39 4.86 -5.31
CA ASP A 37 5.32 4.49 -4.39
C ASP A 37 4.59 3.25 -4.90
N ASP A 38 4.51 2.24 -4.04
CA ASP A 38 3.96 0.91 -4.28
C ASP A 38 4.43 0.29 -5.61
N VAL A 39 5.67 -0.21 -5.59
CA VAL A 39 6.39 -0.82 -6.74
C VAL A 39 5.55 -1.84 -7.51
N CYS A 40 4.57 -2.46 -6.84
CA CYS A 40 3.84 -3.62 -7.36
C CYS A 40 2.38 -3.28 -7.70
N GLY A 41 1.93 -2.04 -7.45
CA GLY A 41 0.62 -1.52 -7.85
C GLY A 41 -0.50 -1.69 -6.81
N ASN A 42 -1.42 -0.72 -6.78
CA ASN A 42 -2.29 -0.42 -5.64
C ASN A 42 -3.23 -1.56 -5.14
N PHE A 43 -3.59 -2.53 -5.97
CA PHE A 43 -4.63 -3.53 -5.63
C PHE A 43 -4.16 -4.98 -5.67
N THR A 44 -3.34 -5.33 -6.67
CA THR A 44 -2.79 -6.67 -6.86
C THR A 44 -1.34 -6.56 -7.28
N ALA A 45 -0.56 -7.63 -7.07
CA ALA A 45 0.76 -7.76 -7.66
C ALA A 45 0.65 -7.64 -9.20
N ASN A 46 1.10 -6.51 -9.75
CA ASN A 46 1.11 -6.30 -11.19
C ASN A 46 2.34 -6.96 -11.81
N GLN A 47 2.16 -8.15 -12.39
CA GLN A 47 3.26 -8.92 -12.99
C GLN A 47 3.97 -8.16 -14.12
N ALA A 48 3.25 -7.37 -14.92
CA ALA A 48 3.85 -6.59 -16.00
C ALA A 48 4.82 -5.53 -15.45
N ARG A 49 4.46 -4.87 -14.34
CA ARG A 49 5.38 -3.96 -13.64
C ARG A 49 6.61 -4.71 -13.12
N LEU A 50 6.44 -5.91 -12.58
CA LEU A 50 7.57 -6.69 -12.08
C LEU A 50 8.52 -7.12 -13.19
N ASP A 51 7.98 -7.53 -14.33
CA ASP A 51 8.80 -7.92 -15.47
C ASP A 51 9.55 -6.72 -16.05
N GLU A 52 8.96 -5.52 -15.98
CA GLU A 52 9.64 -4.27 -16.30
C GLU A 52 10.78 -3.96 -15.33
N TRP A 53 10.55 -4.10 -14.01
CA TRP A 53 11.62 -3.99 -13.01
C TRP A 53 12.77 -4.98 -13.25
N LYS A 54 12.45 -6.22 -13.64
CA LYS A 54 13.45 -7.22 -14.02
C LYS A 54 14.25 -6.80 -15.25
N LYS A 55 13.59 -6.28 -16.28
CA LYS A 55 14.23 -5.81 -17.52
C LYS A 55 15.14 -4.60 -17.30
N SER A 56 14.72 -3.66 -16.47
CA SER A 56 15.47 -2.43 -16.18
C SER A 56 16.50 -2.58 -15.06
N LYS A 57 16.64 -3.77 -14.47
CA LYS A 57 17.49 -4.02 -13.30
C LYS A 57 18.92 -3.53 -13.49
N THR A 58 19.58 -3.98 -14.57
CA THR A 58 20.99 -3.66 -14.84
C THR A 58 21.20 -2.16 -15.04
N ASP A 59 20.32 -1.51 -15.82
CA ASP A 59 20.39 -0.06 -16.05
C ASP A 59 20.28 0.72 -14.72
N ILE A 60 19.36 0.31 -13.85
CA ILE A 60 19.13 0.97 -12.56
C ILE A 60 20.33 0.74 -11.63
N GLU A 61 20.91 -0.46 -11.62
CA GLU A 61 22.12 -0.75 -10.84
C GLU A 61 23.30 0.15 -11.25
N GLU A 62 23.54 0.31 -12.55
CA GLU A 62 24.58 1.20 -13.07
C GLU A 62 24.33 2.67 -12.66
N ILE A 63 23.08 3.13 -12.79
CA ILE A 63 22.66 4.47 -12.35
C ILE A 63 22.95 4.68 -10.86
N LEU A 64 22.65 3.70 -10.01
CA LEU A 64 22.90 3.78 -8.57
C LEU A 64 24.40 3.73 -8.23
N GLN A 65 25.19 2.95 -8.96
CA GLN A 65 26.64 2.86 -8.80
C GLN A 65 27.36 4.17 -9.17
N SER A 66 26.76 5.04 -9.98
CA SER A 66 27.31 6.39 -10.26
C SER A 66 27.48 7.27 -9.02
N GLY A 67 26.85 6.92 -7.88
CA GLY A 67 26.96 7.62 -6.61
C GLY A 67 26.17 8.92 -6.51
N ASN A 68 25.61 9.41 -7.62
CA ASN A 68 24.76 10.60 -7.67
C ASN A 68 23.28 10.29 -7.48
N CYS A 69 22.89 9.01 -7.48
CA CYS A 69 21.50 8.60 -7.39
C CYS A 69 21.17 7.84 -6.11
N LYS A 70 19.95 8.04 -5.62
CA LYS A 70 19.34 7.25 -4.55
C LYS A 70 17.98 6.76 -5.00
N LEU A 71 17.59 5.58 -4.54
CA LEU A 71 16.30 4.97 -4.83
C LEU A 71 15.60 4.65 -3.51
N VAL A 72 14.34 5.08 -3.39
CA VAL A 72 13.44 4.73 -2.30
C VAL A 72 12.24 4.03 -2.92
N LEU A 73 12.01 2.80 -2.47
CA LEU A 73 10.91 1.96 -2.92
C LEU A 73 9.97 1.72 -1.75
N THR A 74 8.66 1.87 -1.94
CA THR A 74 7.65 1.41 -0.98
C THR A 74 6.91 0.21 -1.55
N CYS A 75 6.52 -0.72 -0.70
CA CYS A 75 5.67 -1.86 -1.05
C CYS A 75 4.97 -2.40 0.20
N ARG A 76 3.95 -3.24 -0.01
CA ARG A 76 3.26 -3.94 1.08
C ARG A 76 4.12 -5.09 1.62
N LEU A 77 3.99 -5.40 2.91
CA LEU A 77 4.79 -6.45 3.56
C LEU A 77 4.64 -7.82 2.88
N GLN A 78 3.41 -8.17 2.50
CA GLN A 78 3.09 -9.44 1.84
C GLN A 78 3.81 -9.55 0.49
N VAL A 79 3.83 -8.45 -0.26
CA VAL A 79 4.54 -8.35 -1.53
C VAL A 79 6.05 -8.48 -1.33
N PHE A 80 6.59 -7.85 -0.29
CA PHE A 80 8.01 -7.95 0.05
C PHE A 80 8.44 -9.38 0.44
N GLN A 81 7.55 -10.15 1.05
CA GLN A 81 7.78 -11.53 1.50
C GLN A 81 7.67 -12.57 0.38
N ASP A 82 6.97 -12.24 -0.70
CA ASP A 82 6.69 -13.15 -1.79
C ASP A 82 7.94 -13.41 -2.66
N GLN A 83 8.13 -14.68 -3.06
CA GLN A 83 9.29 -15.13 -3.84
C GLN A 83 9.33 -14.55 -5.26
N GLY A 84 8.18 -14.21 -5.85
CA GLY A 84 8.11 -13.51 -7.14
C GLY A 84 8.83 -12.14 -7.14
N PHE A 85 9.07 -11.58 -5.95
CA PHE A 85 9.75 -10.31 -5.73
C PHE A 85 11.20 -10.47 -5.27
N GLU A 86 11.76 -11.68 -5.37
CA GLU A 86 13.18 -11.96 -5.14
C GLU A 86 14.09 -11.01 -5.96
N ASN A 87 13.67 -10.63 -7.16
CA ASN A 87 14.48 -9.76 -8.02
C ASN A 87 14.54 -8.30 -7.56
N LEU A 88 13.53 -7.83 -6.80
CA LEU A 88 13.59 -6.52 -6.13
C LEU A 88 14.55 -6.55 -4.94
N LYS A 89 14.94 -7.75 -4.47
CA LYS A 89 15.86 -7.91 -3.34
C LYS A 89 17.25 -7.37 -3.63
N THR A 90 17.62 -7.19 -4.90
CA THR A 90 18.93 -6.62 -5.27
C THR A 90 19.04 -5.13 -4.92
N PHE A 91 17.92 -4.44 -4.71
CA PHE A 91 17.89 -3.06 -4.22
C PHE A 91 17.87 -2.96 -2.68
N LYS A 92 18.00 -4.08 -1.94
CA LYS A 92 17.93 -4.14 -0.46
C LYS A 92 19.23 -3.70 0.22
N THR A 93 19.61 -2.45 0.04
CA THR A 93 20.72 -1.88 0.81
C THR A 93 20.26 -1.42 2.20
N CYS A 94 19.00 -1.03 2.34
CA CYS A 94 18.38 -0.64 3.60
C CYS A 94 16.88 -1.00 3.55
N ILE A 95 16.39 -1.72 4.56
CA ILE A 95 14.99 -2.14 4.65
C ILE A 95 14.39 -1.50 5.90
N CYS A 96 13.25 -0.83 5.72
CA CYS A 96 12.49 -0.22 6.78
C CYS A 96 11.11 -0.89 6.82
N ASN A 97 10.85 -1.69 7.85
CA ASN A 97 9.53 -2.28 8.06
C ASN A 97 8.72 -1.37 8.98
N ILE A 98 7.85 -0.53 8.41
CA ILE A 98 7.02 0.41 9.19
C ILE A 98 5.93 -0.26 10.04
N THR A 99 5.78 -1.58 9.92
CA THR A 99 4.90 -2.38 10.79
C THR A 99 5.69 -3.22 11.80
N SER A 100 7.01 -3.03 11.91
CA SER A 100 7.78 -3.67 12.99
C SER A 100 7.47 -3.00 14.31
N THR A 101 7.72 -3.69 15.43
CA THR A 101 7.57 -3.15 16.78
C THR A 101 8.32 -1.83 17.00
N ASP A 102 9.45 -1.66 16.31
CA ASP A 102 10.37 -0.53 16.54
C ASP A 102 10.02 0.70 15.69
N LEU A 103 9.22 0.53 14.63
CA LEU A 103 8.90 1.56 13.65
C LEU A 103 7.39 1.76 13.46
N SER A 104 6.56 0.88 14.02
CA SER A 104 5.12 1.06 14.10
C SER A 104 4.79 2.24 15.00
N LEU A 105 3.66 2.89 14.70
CA LEU A 105 3.19 4.02 15.50
C LEU A 105 3.04 3.64 16.98
N THR A 106 3.73 4.37 17.85
CA THR A 106 3.56 4.22 19.30
C THR A 106 2.19 4.72 19.74
N TYR A 107 1.81 4.39 20.98
CA TYR A 107 0.57 4.92 21.54
C TYR A 107 0.56 6.46 21.55
N GLU A 108 1.68 7.07 21.95
CA GLU A 108 1.85 8.52 22.02
C GLU A 108 1.77 9.17 20.63
N GLU A 109 2.36 8.56 19.61
CA GLU A 109 2.23 9.03 18.22
C GLU A 109 0.78 8.92 17.73
N LYS A 110 0.09 7.82 18.04
CA LYS A 110 -1.34 7.65 17.73
C LYS A 110 -2.21 8.69 18.46
N GLU A 111 -1.90 9.01 19.71
CA GLU A 111 -2.57 10.04 20.50
C GLU A 111 -2.38 11.43 19.90
N GLN A 112 -1.14 11.80 19.56
CA GLN A 112 -0.83 13.08 18.91
C GLN A 112 -1.55 13.22 17.56
N MET A 113 -1.50 12.18 16.73
CA MET A 113 -2.22 12.16 15.46
C MET A 113 -3.74 12.30 15.65
N THR A 114 -4.30 11.60 16.63
CA THR A 114 -5.74 11.68 16.90
C THR A 114 -6.13 13.08 17.37
N THR A 115 -5.32 13.69 18.23
CA THR A 115 -5.51 15.05 18.72
C THR A 115 -5.53 16.06 17.58
N GLU A 116 -4.53 15.99 16.69
CA GLU A 116 -4.40 16.87 15.54
C GLU A 116 -5.59 16.76 14.58
N TYR A 117 -6.03 15.53 14.28
CA TYR A 117 -7.04 15.29 13.26
C TYR A 117 -8.47 15.49 13.76
N PHE A 118 -8.77 15.05 14.99
CA PHE A 118 -10.13 15.02 15.55
C PHE A 118 -10.45 16.18 16.48
N GLY A 119 -9.46 16.96 16.92
CA GLY A 119 -9.67 18.16 17.74
C GLY A 119 -10.46 17.86 19.01
N GLU A 120 -11.62 18.53 19.18
CA GLU A 120 -12.49 18.33 20.35
C GLU A 120 -13.00 16.89 20.52
N HIS A 121 -13.00 16.09 19.46
CA HIS A 121 -13.42 14.69 19.50
C HIS A 121 -12.27 13.70 19.78
N ALA A 122 -11.06 14.19 19.99
CA ALA A 122 -9.85 13.38 20.09
C ALA A 122 -9.93 12.29 21.17
N ILE A 123 -10.44 12.62 22.36
CA ILE A 123 -10.55 11.66 23.47
C ILE A 123 -11.41 10.45 23.06
N LYS A 124 -12.57 10.73 22.43
CA LYS A 124 -13.49 9.69 22.00
C LYS A 124 -12.93 8.90 20.81
N ALA A 125 -12.32 9.59 19.86
CA ALA A 125 -11.68 8.96 18.71
C ALA A 125 -10.53 8.05 19.14
N LEU A 126 -9.71 8.48 20.08
CA LEU A 126 -8.57 7.71 20.58
C LEU A 126 -9.06 6.42 21.24
N ALA A 127 -10.06 6.51 22.12
CA ALA A 127 -10.65 5.36 22.79
C ALA A 127 -11.16 4.27 21.82
N GLN A 128 -11.65 4.66 20.64
CA GLN A 128 -12.22 3.72 19.67
C GLN A 128 -11.23 3.27 18.59
N LEU A 129 -10.32 4.15 18.18
CA LEU A 129 -9.52 3.96 16.96
C LEU A 129 -8.06 3.59 17.23
N VAL A 130 -7.52 3.81 18.44
CA VAL A 130 -6.10 3.56 18.75
C VAL A 130 -5.67 2.10 18.52
N LYS A 131 -6.63 1.18 18.65
CA LYS A 131 -6.44 -0.26 18.43
C LYS A 131 -6.12 -0.64 16.98
N TYR A 132 -6.35 0.25 16.03
CA TYR A 132 -6.11 -0.01 14.62
C TYR A 132 -4.71 0.47 14.20
N ASP A 133 -3.95 -0.40 13.55
CA ASP A 133 -2.62 -0.05 13.02
C ASP A 133 -2.69 0.84 11.77
N PHE A 134 -3.85 0.84 11.11
CA PHE A 134 -4.15 1.73 9.99
C PHE A 134 -4.79 3.05 10.43
N LEU A 135 -4.61 3.48 11.69
CA LEU A 135 -5.09 4.77 12.19
C LEU A 135 -4.78 5.96 11.25
N PRO A 136 -3.60 6.07 10.61
CA PRO A 136 -3.35 7.15 9.65
C PRO A 136 -4.35 7.20 8.49
N LEU A 137 -4.81 6.04 8.01
CA LEU A 137 -5.82 5.97 6.96
C LEU A 137 -7.19 6.41 7.48
N LEU A 138 -7.54 6.06 8.72
CA LEU A 138 -8.77 6.54 9.35
C LEU A 138 -8.75 8.06 9.56
N CYS A 139 -7.63 8.62 10.01
CA CYS A 139 -7.42 10.06 10.12
C CYS A 139 -7.62 10.75 8.76
N LYS A 140 -7.01 10.21 7.69
CA LYS A 140 -7.19 10.73 6.33
C LYS A 140 -8.64 10.64 5.85
N LEU A 141 -9.29 9.51 6.09
CA LEU A 141 -10.69 9.30 5.72
C LEU A 141 -11.60 10.28 6.46
N TYR A 142 -11.38 10.48 7.76
CA TYR A 142 -12.09 11.49 8.55
C TYR A 142 -11.95 12.90 7.97
N LEU A 143 -10.74 13.32 7.56
CA LEU A 143 -10.57 14.64 6.93
C LEU A 143 -11.42 14.84 5.68
N VAL A 144 -11.56 13.78 4.87
CA VAL A 144 -12.37 13.82 3.65
C VAL A 144 -13.85 13.90 3.99
N LEU A 145 -14.30 13.10 4.97
CA LEU A 145 -15.72 12.94 5.27
C LEU A 145 -16.30 13.97 6.23
N ARG A 146 -15.51 14.57 7.13
CA ARG A 146 -16.02 15.40 8.24
C ARG A 146 -16.85 16.61 7.82
N ASN A 147 -16.69 17.06 6.58
CA ASN A 147 -17.43 18.19 6.02
C ASN A 147 -18.69 17.77 5.23
N ASP A 148 -18.93 16.47 5.07
CA ASP A 148 -20.15 15.96 4.43
C ASP A 148 -21.34 16.14 5.37
N ARG A 149 -22.46 16.63 4.84
CA ARG A 149 -23.71 16.83 5.59
C ARG A 149 -24.30 15.53 6.13
N GLN A 150 -24.02 14.40 5.48
CA GLN A 150 -24.50 13.09 5.91
C GLN A 150 -23.53 12.39 6.87
N PHE A 151 -22.34 12.95 7.09
CA PHE A 151 -21.35 12.35 7.96
C PHE A 151 -21.81 12.31 9.42
N LYS A 152 -21.70 11.14 10.03
CA LYS A 152 -22.01 10.91 11.44
C LYS A 152 -20.76 10.40 12.15
N LEU A 153 -20.16 11.24 12.99
CA LEU A 153 -18.97 10.91 13.77
C LEU A 153 -19.15 9.61 14.57
N GLU A 154 -20.30 9.45 15.25
CA GLU A 154 -20.59 8.24 16.04
C GLU A 154 -20.54 6.96 15.19
N LYS A 155 -21.09 7.01 13.97
CA LYS A 155 -21.05 5.88 13.06
C LYS A 155 -19.61 5.60 12.63
N PHE A 156 -18.84 6.65 12.32
CA PHE A 156 -17.44 6.53 11.93
C PHE A 156 -16.55 5.92 13.01
N LEU A 157 -16.71 6.33 14.26
CA LEU A 157 -15.88 5.84 15.36
C LEU A 157 -16.18 4.39 15.72
N ASN A 158 -17.46 3.99 15.69
CA ASN A 158 -17.88 2.64 16.07
C ASN A 158 -17.75 1.65 14.90
N GLU A 159 -18.01 2.10 13.67
CA GLU A 159 -18.08 1.27 12.47
C GLU A 159 -17.33 1.94 11.29
N PRO A 160 -16.01 2.22 11.42
CA PRO A 160 -15.25 2.91 10.38
C PRO A 160 -15.28 2.17 9.04
N PHE A 161 -15.45 0.85 9.07
CA PHE A 161 -15.51 0.00 7.88
C PHE A 161 -16.80 0.20 7.06
N SER A 162 -17.89 0.66 7.68
CA SER A 162 -19.14 0.94 6.98
C SER A 162 -19.00 2.03 5.92
N PHE A 163 -17.95 2.86 6.01
CA PHE A 163 -17.65 3.90 5.04
C PHE A 163 -16.93 3.37 3.78
N TYR A 164 -16.52 2.10 3.78
CA TYR A 164 -16.05 1.41 2.58
C TYR A 164 -17.13 0.53 1.96
N GLU A 165 -18.35 0.49 2.53
CA GLU A 165 -19.43 -0.35 2.01
C GLU A 165 -19.85 0.07 0.60
N GLU A 166 -19.88 1.37 0.33
CA GLU A 166 -20.13 1.90 -1.02
C GLU A 166 -19.01 1.51 -1.98
N ASP A 167 -17.73 1.62 -1.58
CA ASP A 167 -16.59 1.18 -2.38
C ASP A 167 -16.65 -0.32 -2.70
N LEU A 168 -17.01 -1.15 -1.72
CA LEU A 168 -17.20 -2.60 -1.89
C LEU A 168 -18.39 -2.90 -2.80
N THR A 169 -19.49 -2.17 -2.66
CA THR A 169 -20.69 -2.30 -3.50
C THR A 169 -20.39 -1.89 -4.93
N CYS A 170 -19.69 -0.79 -5.13
CA CYS A 170 -19.19 -0.35 -6.43
C CYS A 170 -18.27 -1.41 -7.02
N MET A 171 -17.27 -1.91 -6.30
CA MET A 171 -16.41 -3.00 -6.78
C MET A 171 -17.22 -4.24 -7.20
N LYS A 172 -18.24 -4.62 -6.42
CA LYS A 172 -19.12 -5.74 -6.74
C LYS A 172 -19.94 -5.50 -8.03
N ASN A 173 -20.38 -4.27 -8.29
CA ASN A 173 -21.37 -3.99 -9.34
C ASN A 173 -20.84 -3.31 -10.60
N ASP A 174 -19.62 -2.77 -10.57
CA ASP A 174 -19.09 -1.85 -11.60
C ASP A 174 -18.65 -2.57 -12.89
N CYS A 175 -17.47 -3.19 -12.89
CA CYS A 175 -16.87 -3.80 -14.07
C CYS A 175 -16.38 -5.22 -13.77
N LYS A 176 -16.09 -6.01 -14.83
CA LYS A 176 -15.56 -7.38 -14.69
C LYS A 176 -14.29 -7.41 -13.81
N GLU A 177 -13.43 -6.40 -13.94
CA GLU A 177 -12.23 -6.26 -13.10
C GLU A 177 -12.57 -5.95 -11.63
N GLY A 178 -13.53 -5.05 -11.38
CA GLY A 178 -14.05 -4.76 -10.05
C GLY A 178 -14.61 -6.01 -9.36
N LYS A 179 -15.41 -6.79 -10.10
CA LYS A 179 -15.94 -8.07 -9.61
C LYS A 179 -14.82 -9.03 -9.20
N TYR A 180 -13.78 -9.16 -10.01
CA TYR A 180 -12.63 -10.01 -9.64
C TYR A 180 -11.91 -9.51 -8.39
N LYS A 181 -11.73 -8.19 -8.23
CA LYS A 181 -11.15 -7.60 -7.00
C LYS A 181 -12.03 -7.92 -5.79
N TYR A 182 -13.35 -7.75 -5.91
CA TYR A 182 -14.30 -8.07 -4.85
C TYR A 182 -14.27 -9.57 -4.48
N CYS A 183 -14.28 -10.46 -5.47
CA CYS A 183 -14.16 -11.90 -5.24
C CYS A 183 -12.84 -12.26 -4.56
N ALA A 184 -11.72 -11.67 -4.99
CA ALA A 184 -10.42 -11.89 -4.37
C ALA A 184 -10.41 -11.45 -2.89
N LEU A 185 -11.01 -10.30 -2.58
CA LEU A 185 -11.18 -9.83 -1.20
C LEU A 185 -12.01 -10.80 -0.35
N LEU A 186 -13.13 -11.30 -0.88
CA LEU A 186 -13.96 -12.29 -0.19
C LEU A 186 -13.17 -13.57 0.12
N LEU A 187 -12.41 -14.07 -0.85
CA LEU A 187 -11.58 -15.26 -0.64
C LEU A 187 -10.51 -15.00 0.42
N LEU A 188 -9.84 -13.85 0.41
CA LEU A 188 -8.88 -13.50 1.46
C LEU A 188 -9.53 -13.48 2.85
N VAL A 189 -10.73 -12.93 2.98
CA VAL A 189 -11.48 -12.91 4.25
C VAL A 189 -11.88 -14.33 4.68
N LEU A 190 -12.49 -15.11 3.78
CA LEU A 190 -12.96 -16.48 4.08
C LEU A 190 -11.83 -17.41 4.48
N PHE A 191 -10.65 -17.22 3.92
CA PHE A 191 -9.46 -18.01 4.21
C PHE A 191 -8.52 -17.35 5.23
N ASN A 192 -8.96 -16.26 5.88
CA ASN A 192 -8.19 -15.52 6.89
C ASN A 192 -6.76 -15.20 6.44
N ASN A 193 -6.62 -14.72 5.19
CA ASN A 193 -5.35 -14.42 4.51
C ASN A 193 -4.37 -15.60 4.37
N LYS A 194 -4.85 -16.85 4.50
CA LYS A 194 -4.04 -18.07 4.32
C LYS A 194 -4.20 -18.70 2.93
N LEU A 195 -4.86 -18.00 2.01
CA LEU A 195 -4.99 -18.45 0.62
C LEU A 195 -3.63 -18.34 -0.08
N GLU A 196 -3.26 -19.35 -0.86
CA GLU A 196 -1.99 -19.45 -1.57
C GLU A 196 -2.28 -19.91 -3.00
N GLU A 197 -1.35 -19.69 -3.93
CA GLU A 197 -1.51 -20.06 -5.34
C GLU A 197 -1.85 -21.55 -5.52
N LYS A 198 -1.26 -22.45 -4.73
CA LYS A 198 -1.55 -23.89 -4.78
C LYS A 198 -3.01 -24.24 -4.47
N HIS A 199 -3.71 -23.42 -3.67
CA HIS A 199 -5.13 -23.61 -3.37
C HIS A 199 -6.01 -23.23 -4.57
N LEU A 200 -5.50 -22.37 -5.47
CA LEU A 200 -6.16 -21.92 -6.69
C LEU A 200 -5.81 -22.80 -7.89
N THR A 201 -4.57 -23.30 -7.96
CA THR A 201 -4.07 -24.14 -9.07
C THR A 201 -4.22 -25.64 -8.83
N GLY A 202 -4.33 -26.06 -7.56
CA GLY A 202 -4.40 -27.47 -7.16
C GLY A 202 -5.78 -28.12 -7.27
N LYS A 203 -6.79 -27.44 -7.81
CA LYS A 203 -8.19 -27.89 -7.84
C LYS A 203 -8.67 -28.39 -6.47
N ASP A 204 -8.41 -27.65 -5.39
CA ASP A 204 -9.06 -27.96 -4.12
C ASP A 204 -10.58 -27.84 -4.36
N PRO A 205 -11.34 -28.95 -4.34
CA PRO A 205 -12.74 -28.93 -4.79
C PRO A 205 -13.61 -28.03 -3.91
N LYS A 206 -13.18 -27.81 -2.65
CA LYS A 206 -13.86 -26.93 -1.72
C LYS A 206 -13.61 -25.47 -2.08
N VAL A 207 -12.38 -25.12 -2.44
CA VAL A 207 -12.01 -23.76 -2.89
C VAL A 207 -12.65 -23.47 -4.24
N GLU A 208 -12.61 -24.40 -5.19
CA GLU A 208 -13.26 -24.26 -6.50
C GLU A 208 -14.77 -24.06 -6.36
N LYS A 209 -15.43 -24.86 -5.52
CA LYS A 209 -16.87 -24.70 -5.27
C LYS A 209 -17.20 -23.33 -4.66
N ILE A 210 -16.40 -22.87 -3.69
CA ILE A 210 -16.58 -21.54 -3.10
C ILE A 210 -16.37 -20.44 -4.14
N ILE A 211 -15.34 -20.55 -5.00
CA ILE A 211 -15.08 -19.60 -6.08
C ILE A 211 -16.24 -19.59 -7.08
N GLU A 212 -16.72 -20.75 -7.51
CA GLU A 212 -17.87 -20.86 -8.40
C GLU A 212 -19.14 -20.25 -7.79
N ASP A 213 -19.40 -20.53 -6.52
CA ASP A 213 -20.55 -19.99 -5.80
C ASP A 213 -20.43 -18.46 -5.67
N ILE A 214 -19.24 -17.92 -5.41
CA ILE A 214 -19.01 -16.47 -5.36
C ILE A 214 -19.23 -15.86 -6.75
N ILE A 215 -18.63 -16.42 -7.81
CA ILE A 215 -18.76 -15.90 -9.18
C ILE A 215 -20.21 -15.97 -9.69
N LYS A 216 -20.98 -17.00 -9.34
CA LYS A 216 -22.40 -17.12 -9.73
C LYS A 216 -23.29 -16.09 -9.03
N ASN A 217 -22.89 -15.59 -7.86
CA ASN A 217 -23.68 -14.69 -7.03
C ASN A 217 -23.17 -13.22 -7.02
N VAL A 218 -22.17 -12.90 -7.84
CA VAL A 218 -21.57 -11.55 -8.02
C VAL A 218 -21.76 -11.07 -9.44
#